data_AF-A0A7W4K811-F1
#
_entry.id   AF-A0A7W4K811-F1
#
_cell.length_a   1.000
_cell.length_b   1.000
_cell.length_c   1.000
_cell.angle_alpha   90.00
_cell.angle_beta   90.00
_cell.angle_gamma   90.00
#
_symmetry.space_group_name_H-M   'P 1'
#
loop_
_entity.id
_entity.type
_entity.pdbx_description
1 polymer ?
#
loop_
_entity_poly.entity_id
_entity_poly.type
_entity_poly.pdbx_seq_one_letter_code
_entity_poly.pdbx_strand_id
1 'polypeptide(L)'
;MTRIEAGSEAHKDLFCRQFVATHQVFDPETLPWPELTDEELARLRTIPFWQEVYHTERRAGAIVDAFTPHVDDPVVREAVALQGLEESRHAKLIRVMIDRYGIDATEQPIEAFPEDLETAFIDFGFGECLDAFLGFGAFKNARQSHFLPEGLFEIFDVLMFEETRHIVFFINYMAWRERRRGLGPVRRALKSTRFYGRALGRLLAMVRRGQQPNDGRDFAVTQANVFLDHFSFGQFVEDCYRENARRMKEFDPDLMQPRLLPAMADLALRGMRLWDRRRPHLRAAAR
;
A
#
# COMPACT_ATOMS: atom_id res chain seq x y z
N MET A 1 14.86 -29.35 5.00
CA MET A 1 13.98 -28.55 5.89
C MET A 1 12.56 -28.74 5.41
N THR A 2 11.66 -29.17 6.29
CA THR A 2 10.25 -29.43 5.94
C THR A 2 9.57 -28.07 5.73
N ARG A 3 9.15 -27.79 4.50
CA ARG A 3 8.49 -26.53 4.15
C ARG A 3 7.16 -26.40 4.89
N ILE A 4 6.91 -25.27 5.55
CA ILE A 4 5.65 -25.01 6.24
C ILE A 4 4.51 -24.93 5.21
N GLU A 5 3.40 -25.62 5.46
CA GLU A 5 2.28 -25.66 4.54
C GLU A 5 1.41 -24.40 4.68
N ALA A 6 1.24 -23.66 3.58
CA ALA A 6 0.44 -22.44 3.53
C ALA A 6 -1.02 -22.63 4.02
N GLY A 7 -1.33 -21.94 5.11
CA GLY A 7 -2.63 -21.93 5.78
C GLY A 7 -2.81 -23.01 6.84
N SER A 8 -1.79 -23.82 7.14
CA SER A 8 -1.78 -24.72 8.31
C SER A 8 -1.71 -23.95 9.64
N GLU A 9 -1.90 -24.63 10.77
CA GLU A 9 -1.73 -24.02 12.10
C GLU A 9 -0.27 -23.61 12.36
N ALA A 10 0.72 -24.41 11.94
CA ALA A 10 2.13 -24.01 12.02
C ALA A 10 2.43 -22.74 11.20
N HIS A 11 1.75 -22.58 10.05
CA HIS A 11 1.81 -21.36 9.25
C HIS A 11 1.15 -20.17 9.94
N LYS A 12 0.00 -20.37 10.61
CA LYS A 12 -0.67 -19.37 11.44
C LYS A 12 0.26 -18.84 12.53
N ASP A 13 0.85 -19.74 13.29
CA ASP A 13 1.76 -19.37 14.37
C ASP A 13 2.99 -18.63 13.84
N LEU A 14 3.50 -18.99 12.65
CA LEU A 14 4.61 -18.28 12.01
C LEU A 14 4.24 -16.85 11.64
N PHE A 15 3.15 -16.64 10.88
CA PHE A 15 2.82 -15.29 10.40
C PHE A 15 2.39 -14.36 11.54
N CYS A 16 1.65 -14.86 12.53
CA CYS A 16 1.26 -14.06 13.70
C CYS A 16 2.48 -13.71 14.55
N ARG A 17 3.35 -14.68 14.86
CA ARG A 17 4.55 -14.44 15.65
C ARG A 17 5.49 -13.45 14.97
N GLN A 18 5.72 -13.60 13.66
CA GLN A 18 6.58 -12.67 12.94
C GLN A 18 5.98 -11.26 12.90
N PHE A 19 4.66 -11.15 12.70
CA PHE A 19 3.98 -9.86 12.67
C PHE A 19 4.13 -9.12 14.01
N VAL A 20 3.88 -9.81 15.14
CA VAL A 20 4.05 -9.22 16.48
C VAL A 20 5.51 -8.94 16.81
N ALA A 21 6.42 -9.87 16.50
CA ALA A 21 7.85 -9.74 16.85
C ALA A 21 8.58 -8.63 16.09
N THR A 22 8.06 -8.21 14.93
CA THR A 22 8.64 -7.13 14.12
C THR A 22 7.98 -5.77 14.36
N HIS A 23 7.10 -5.66 15.36
CA HIS A 23 6.46 -4.39 15.73
C HIS A 23 7.51 -3.32 16.09
N GLN A 24 7.33 -2.13 15.51
CA GLN A 24 8.12 -0.95 15.85
C GLN A 24 7.28 -0.01 16.70
N VAL A 25 7.87 0.46 17.81
CA VAL A 25 7.25 1.45 18.69
C VAL A 25 7.87 2.80 18.41
N PHE A 26 7.05 3.74 17.96
CA PHE A 26 7.42 5.14 17.79
C PHE A 26 6.21 6.04 18.08
N ASP A 27 6.49 7.28 18.50
CA ASP A 27 5.47 8.32 18.61
C ASP A 27 5.62 9.29 17.43
N PRO A 28 4.57 9.43 16.58
CA PRO A 28 4.63 10.34 15.45
C PRO A 28 4.97 11.79 15.81
N GLU A 29 4.64 12.26 17.01
CA GLU A 29 4.93 13.63 17.45
C GLU A 29 6.43 13.87 17.70
N THR A 30 7.17 12.83 18.08
CA THR A 30 8.58 12.93 18.48
C THR A 30 9.56 12.46 17.41
N LEU A 31 9.08 12.05 16.23
CA LEU A 31 9.93 11.72 15.10
C LEU A 31 10.79 12.93 14.69
N PRO A 32 11.97 12.71 14.06
CA PRO A 32 12.91 13.78 13.70
C PRO A 32 12.42 14.57 12.47
N TRP A 33 11.29 15.27 12.61
CA TRP A 33 10.69 16.07 11.55
C TRP A 33 11.66 17.17 11.09
N PRO A 34 12.05 17.18 9.80
CA PRO A 34 12.97 18.20 9.30
C PRO A 34 12.29 19.57 9.24
N GLU A 35 13.09 20.62 9.42
CA GLU A 35 12.71 21.96 8.98
C GLU A 35 12.80 22.01 7.45
N LEU A 36 11.76 22.53 6.80
CA LEU A 36 11.65 22.58 5.35
C LEU A 36 11.90 24.01 4.85
N THR A 37 12.63 24.13 3.74
CA THR A 37 12.73 25.41 3.02
C THR A 37 11.37 25.81 2.43
N ASP A 38 11.21 27.09 2.08
CA ASP A 38 9.97 27.58 1.45
C ASP A 38 9.63 26.82 0.15
N GLU A 39 10.65 26.42 -0.61
CA GLU A 39 10.48 25.67 -1.85
C GLU A 39 10.01 24.23 -1.59
N GLU A 40 10.57 23.57 -0.58
CA GLU A 40 10.15 22.22 -0.16
C GLU A 40 8.74 22.22 0.43
N LEU A 41 8.41 23.23 1.25
CA LEU A 41 7.05 23.44 1.76
C LEU A 41 6.06 23.64 0.62
N ALA A 42 6.41 24.45 -0.39
CA ALA A 42 5.57 24.65 -1.57
C ALA A 42 5.33 23.32 -2.29
N ARG A 43 6.38 22.53 -2.56
CA ARG A 43 6.23 21.20 -3.16
C ARG A 43 5.34 20.28 -2.33
N LEU A 44 5.60 20.17 -1.02
CA LEU A 44 4.82 19.33 -0.11
C LEU A 44 3.34 19.71 -0.10
N ARG A 45 3.02 21.00 -0.02
CA ARG A 45 1.64 21.51 0.02
C ARG A 45 0.90 21.39 -1.32
N THR A 46 1.61 21.33 -2.44
CA THR A 46 0.99 21.17 -3.77
C THR A 46 0.53 19.75 -4.07
N ILE A 47 0.93 18.76 -3.27
CA ILE A 47 0.46 17.37 -3.43
C ILE A 47 -1.07 17.35 -3.21
N PRO A 48 -1.85 17.00 -4.25
CA PRO A 48 -3.29 17.27 -4.26
C PRO A 48 -4.12 16.25 -3.49
N PHE A 49 -3.50 15.18 -2.99
CA PHE A 49 -4.20 14.02 -2.42
C PHE A 49 -3.97 13.83 -0.92
N TRP A 50 -3.39 14.81 -0.21
CA TRP A 50 -3.17 14.68 1.24
C TRP A 50 -4.44 14.44 2.04
N GLN A 51 -5.54 15.09 1.65
CA GLN A 51 -6.84 14.85 2.29
C GLN A 51 -7.33 13.40 2.10
N GLU A 52 -7.16 12.85 0.89
CA GLU A 52 -7.55 11.47 0.59
C GLU A 52 -6.67 10.46 1.34
N VAL A 53 -5.36 10.70 1.41
CA VAL A 53 -4.43 9.89 2.20
C VAL A 53 -4.85 9.91 3.67
N TYR A 54 -5.05 11.10 4.25
CA TYR A 54 -5.46 11.21 5.65
C TYR A 54 -6.81 10.51 5.92
N HIS A 55 -7.78 10.62 5.02
CA HIS A 55 -9.05 9.91 5.13
C HIS A 55 -8.87 8.38 5.03
N THR A 56 -8.06 7.92 4.08
CA THR A 56 -7.79 6.49 3.85
C THR A 56 -7.15 5.85 5.08
N GLU A 57 -6.11 6.45 5.66
CA GLU A 57 -5.44 5.95 6.86
C GLU A 57 -6.40 5.89 8.07
N ARG A 58 -7.21 6.94 8.27
CA ARG A 58 -8.23 6.94 9.34
C ARG A 58 -9.25 5.83 9.14
N ARG A 59 -9.68 5.62 7.89
CA ARG A 59 -10.63 4.57 7.54
C ARG A 59 -10.00 3.18 7.69
N ALA A 60 -8.71 3.01 7.41
CA ALA A 60 -7.93 1.79 7.61
C ALA A 60 -7.93 1.37 9.10
N GLY A 61 -7.53 2.28 9.99
CA GLY A 61 -7.58 2.02 11.44
C GLY A 61 -8.98 1.64 11.91
N ALA A 62 -10.01 2.37 11.47
CA ALA A 62 -11.38 2.12 11.86
C ALA A 62 -11.95 0.78 11.33
N ILE A 63 -11.61 0.35 10.10
CA ILE A 63 -12.08 -0.95 9.59
C ILE A 63 -11.43 -2.13 10.34
N VAL A 64 -10.15 -2.01 10.69
CA VAL A 64 -9.45 -3.05 11.43
C VAL A 64 -9.97 -3.14 12.87
N ASP A 65 -10.17 -2.00 13.53
CA ASP A 65 -10.77 -1.95 14.88
C ASP A 65 -12.18 -2.56 14.90
N ALA A 66 -13.04 -2.18 13.94
CA ALA A 66 -14.39 -2.74 13.84
C ALA A 66 -14.40 -4.26 13.56
N PHE A 67 -13.44 -4.76 12.78
CA PHE A 67 -13.35 -6.19 12.46
C PHE A 67 -12.74 -7.03 13.60
N THR A 68 -11.83 -6.47 14.40
CA THR A 68 -11.06 -7.18 15.43
C THR A 68 -11.91 -8.05 16.38
N PRO A 69 -13.05 -7.57 16.94
CA PRO A 69 -13.89 -8.37 17.84
C PRO A 69 -14.50 -9.62 17.19
N HIS A 70 -14.56 -9.69 15.86
CA HIS A 70 -15.10 -10.82 15.11
C HIS A 70 -14.06 -11.92 14.85
N VAL A 71 -12.82 -11.76 15.31
CA VAL A 71 -11.75 -12.75 15.13
C VAL A 71 -11.72 -13.72 16.32
N ASP A 72 -12.20 -14.95 16.10
CA ASP A 72 -12.30 -15.97 17.16
C ASP A 72 -10.94 -16.42 17.70
N ASP A 73 -9.98 -16.71 16.82
CA ASP A 73 -8.67 -17.23 17.21
C ASP A 73 -7.86 -16.14 17.95
N PRO A 74 -7.46 -16.36 19.22
CA PRO A 74 -6.87 -15.32 20.04
C PRO A 74 -5.51 -14.83 19.51
N VAL A 75 -4.72 -15.71 18.89
CA VAL A 75 -3.40 -15.35 18.34
C VAL A 75 -3.55 -14.50 17.09
N VAL A 76 -4.56 -14.82 16.26
CA VAL A 76 -4.88 -13.98 15.10
C VAL A 76 -5.49 -12.66 15.54
N ARG A 77 -6.36 -12.66 16.55
CA ARG A 77 -6.97 -11.45 17.09
C ARG A 77 -5.94 -10.47 17.64
N GLU A 78 -4.93 -10.97 18.36
CA GLU A 78 -3.81 -10.15 18.82
C GLU A 78 -3.07 -9.48 17.65
N ALA A 79 -2.77 -10.24 16.59
CA ALA A 79 -2.11 -9.69 15.41
C ALA A 79 -2.99 -8.67 14.66
N VAL A 80 -4.30 -8.92 14.52
CA VAL A 80 -5.22 -7.96 13.89
C VAL A 80 -5.37 -6.69 14.74
N ALA A 81 -5.44 -6.82 16.07
CA ALA A 81 -5.49 -5.67 16.97
C ALA A 81 -4.21 -4.82 16.87
N LEU A 82 -3.05 -5.47 16.76
CA LEU A 82 -1.79 -4.78 16.53
C LEU A 82 -1.77 -4.04 15.19
N GLN A 83 -2.28 -4.66 14.11
CA GLN A 83 -2.46 -3.96 12.84
C GLN A 83 -3.33 -2.72 13.02
N GLY A 84 -4.49 -2.83 13.68
CA GLY A 84 -5.37 -1.67 13.91
C GLY A 84 -4.70 -0.52 14.67
N LEU A 85 -3.79 -0.83 15.58
CA LEU A 85 -2.95 0.16 16.28
C LEU A 85 -1.97 0.85 15.32
N GLU A 86 -1.29 0.09 14.45
CA GLU A 86 -0.35 0.61 13.46
C GLU A 86 -1.06 1.52 12.43
N GLU A 87 -2.19 1.08 11.88
CA GLU A 87 -3.02 1.84 10.93
C GLU A 87 -3.53 3.16 11.56
N SER A 88 -4.00 3.10 12.81
CA SER A 88 -4.42 4.31 13.54
C SER A 88 -3.25 5.25 13.80
N ARG A 89 -2.03 4.72 13.96
CA ARG A 89 -0.81 5.50 14.11
C ARG A 89 -0.37 6.13 12.78
N HIS A 90 -0.60 5.50 11.63
CA HIS A 90 -0.37 6.12 10.33
C HIS A 90 -1.21 7.39 10.17
N ALA A 91 -2.50 7.31 10.51
CA ALA A 91 -3.37 8.50 10.53
C ALA A 91 -2.85 9.60 11.46
N LYS A 92 -2.34 9.24 12.66
CA LYS A 92 -1.71 10.20 13.57
C LYS A 92 -0.46 10.83 12.95
N LEU A 93 0.39 10.05 12.28
CA LEU A 93 1.59 10.56 11.60
C LEU A 93 1.25 11.55 10.49
N ILE A 94 0.27 11.23 9.66
CA ILE A 94 -0.20 12.15 8.62
C ILE A 94 -0.80 13.41 9.25
N ARG A 95 -1.53 13.30 10.37
CA ARG A 95 -2.05 14.46 11.10
C ARG A 95 -0.93 15.38 11.60
N VAL A 96 0.14 14.82 12.21
CA VAL A 96 1.30 15.60 12.67
C VAL A 96 1.96 16.33 11.50
N MET A 97 2.14 15.66 10.36
CA MET A 97 2.70 16.27 9.16
C MET A 97 1.82 17.42 8.63
N ILE A 98 0.50 17.23 8.60
CA ILE A 98 -0.47 18.25 8.19
C ILE A 98 -0.33 19.49 9.06
N ASP A 99 -0.34 19.31 10.38
CA ASP A 99 -0.28 20.41 11.34
C ASP A 99 1.08 21.12 11.31
N ARG A 100 2.16 20.35 11.26
CA ARG A 100 3.53 20.89 11.28
C ARG A 100 3.84 21.71 10.03
N TYR A 101 3.44 21.23 8.87
CA TYR A 101 3.79 21.86 7.60
C TYR A 101 2.67 22.69 6.98
N GLY A 102 1.53 22.84 7.66
CA GLY A 102 0.41 23.64 7.18
C GLY A 102 -0.14 23.13 5.85
N ILE A 103 -0.41 21.83 5.76
CA ILE A 103 -0.99 21.18 4.58
C ILE A 103 -2.51 21.41 4.60
N ASP A 104 -3.06 21.77 3.45
CA ASP A 104 -4.51 21.94 3.27
C ASP A 104 -5.21 20.58 3.11
N ALA A 105 -5.38 19.88 4.24
CA ALA A 105 -6.06 18.60 4.33
C ALA A 105 -6.88 18.55 5.61
N THR A 106 -8.21 18.50 5.47
CA THR A 106 -9.13 18.53 6.62
C THR A 106 -9.66 17.14 6.94
N GLU A 107 -10.01 16.92 8.20
CA GLU A 107 -10.59 15.66 8.63
C GLU A 107 -11.98 15.46 8.04
N GLN A 108 -12.12 14.42 7.22
CA GLN A 108 -13.39 14.01 6.62
C GLN A 108 -14.11 12.98 7.50
N PRO A 109 -15.45 12.95 7.54
CA PRO A 109 -16.18 11.93 8.26
C PRO A 109 -15.89 10.53 7.68
N ILE A 110 -15.80 9.53 8.54
CA ILE A 110 -15.68 8.13 8.12
C ILE A 110 -17.08 7.63 7.75
N GLU A 111 -17.20 7.02 6.57
CA GLU A 111 -18.48 6.45 6.14
C GLU A 111 -18.89 5.25 6.99
N ALA A 112 -20.20 5.04 7.12
CA ALA A 112 -20.71 3.85 7.80
C ALA A 112 -20.20 2.57 7.11
N PHE A 113 -19.73 1.63 7.94
CA PHE A 113 -19.29 0.33 7.43
C PHE A 113 -20.48 -0.54 7.02
N PRO A 114 -20.29 -1.42 6.01
CA PRO A 114 -21.32 -2.39 5.65
C PRO A 114 -21.51 -3.39 6.80
N GLU A 115 -22.68 -4.06 6.81
CA GLU A 115 -22.98 -5.11 7.80
C GLU A 115 -21.97 -6.27 7.75
N ASP A 116 -21.49 -6.63 6.55
CA ASP A 116 -20.44 -7.63 6.36
C ASP A 116 -19.04 -7.02 6.55
N LEU A 117 -18.66 -6.88 7.82
CA LEU A 117 -17.35 -6.36 8.24
C LEU A 117 -16.19 -7.24 7.77
N GLU A 118 -16.40 -8.54 7.61
CA GLU A 118 -15.35 -9.43 7.13
C GLU A 118 -15.04 -9.18 5.65
N THR A 119 -16.06 -9.07 4.80
CA THR A 119 -15.84 -8.71 3.39
C THR A 119 -15.20 -7.32 3.28
N ALA A 120 -15.59 -6.36 4.15
CA ALA A 120 -14.97 -5.04 4.18
C ALA A 120 -13.49 -5.08 4.58
N PHE A 121 -13.12 -5.88 5.59
CA PHE A 121 -11.71 -6.11 5.97
C PHE A 121 -10.90 -6.77 4.84
N ILE A 122 -11.49 -7.72 4.12
CA ILE A 122 -10.82 -8.36 2.98
C ILE A 122 -10.65 -7.38 1.82
N ASP A 123 -11.68 -6.58 1.52
CA ASP A 123 -11.58 -5.52 0.53
C ASP A 123 -10.47 -4.54 0.89
N PHE A 124 -10.40 -4.13 2.16
CA PHE A 124 -9.33 -3.30 2.70
C PHE A 124 -7.95 -3.92 2.47
N GLY A 125 -7.67 -5.13 2.97
CA GLY A 125 -6.32 -5.71 2.84
C GLY A 125 -5.87 -6.00 1.40
N PHE A 126 -6.79 -6.27 0.47
CA PHE A 126 -6.44 -6.33 -0.97
C PHE A 126 -6.26 -4.94 -1.59
N GLY A 127 -6.90 -3.90 -1.05
CA GLY A 127 -6.61 -2.50 -1.31
C GLY A 127 -5.17 -2.17 -0.90
N GLU A 128 -4.80 -2.45 0.36
CA GLU A 128 -3.44 -2.24 0.87
C GLU A 128 -2.38 -2.95 0.02
N CYS A 129 -2.65 -4.18 -0.43
CA CYS A 129 -1.74 -4.86 -1.34
C CYS A 129 -1.51 -4.10 -2.67
N LEU A 130 -2.53 -3.41 -3.19
CA LEU A 130 -2.45 -2.59 -4.40
C LEU A 130 -1.76 -1.26 -4.12
N ASP A 131 -2.18 -0.60 -3.05
CA ASP A 131 -1.71 0.73 -2.68
C ASP A 131 -0.25 0.70 -2.25
N ALA A 132 0.17 -0.29 -1.44
CA ALA A 132 1.58 -0.51 -1.10
C ALA A 132 2.42 -0.79 -2.35
N PHE A 133 1.95 -1.63 -3.29
CA PHE A 133 2.72 -1.95 -4.50
C PHE A 133 2.99 -0.71 -5.37
N LEU A 134 1.98 0.15 -5.57
CA LEU A 134 2.12 1.40 -6.32
C LEU A 134 2.92 2.45 -5.52
N GLY A 135 2.65 2.54 -4.22
CA GLY A 135 3.31 3.44 -3.27
C GLY A 135 4.82 3.21 -3.22
N PHE A 136 5.27 1.96 -3.21
CA PHE A 136 6.71 1.64 -3.22
C PHE A 136 7.45 2.23 -4.42
N GLY A 137 6.85 2.17 -5.63
CA GLY A 137 7.43 2.76 -6.83
C GLY A 137 7.38 4.29 -6.80
N ALA A 138 6.23 4.86 -6.39
CA ALA A 138 6.05 6.31 -6.31
C ALA A 138 7.04 6.94 -5.32
N PHE A 139 7.20 6.32 -4.15
CA PHE A 139 8.10 6.75 -3.10
C PHE A 139 9.56 6.74 -3.56
N LYS A 140 9.99 5.67 -4.23
CA LYS A 140 11.33 5.59 -4.79
C LYS A 140 11.57 6.71 -5.81
N ASN A 141 10.61 6.95 -6.71
CA ASN A 141 10.75 8.00 -7.71
C ASN A 141 10.82 9.40 -7.08
N ALA A 142 9.96 9.68 -6.10
CA ALA A 142 9.96 10.95 -5.36
C ALA A 142 11.29 11.17 -4.61
N ARG A 143 11.85 10.12 -4.00
CA ARG A 143 13.16 10.20 -3.32
C ARG A 143 14.31 10.40 -4.28
N GLN A 144 14.32 9.69 -5.42
CA GLN A 144 15.36 9.83 -6.44
C GLN A 144 15.35 11.18 -7.16
N SER A 145 14.19 11.82 -7.27
CA SER A 145 14.05 13.16 -7.83
C SER A 145 14.33 14.27 -6.81
N HIS A 146 14.64 13.93 -5.55
CA HIS A 146 14.80 14.87 -4.45
C HIS A 146 13.58 15.80 -4.31
N PHE A 147 12.38 15.26 -4.56
CA PHE A 147 11.14 16.02 -4.50
C PHE A 147 10.86 16.57 -3.09
N LEU A 148 11.24 15.81 -2.07
CA LEU A 148 11.20 16.18 -0.65
C LEU A 148 12.57 15.91 -0.01
N PRO A 149 12.90 16.51 1.14
CA PRO A 149 14.17 16.24 1.80
C PRO A 149 14.22 14.82 2.37
N GLU A 150 15.44 14.30 2.47
CA GLU A 150 15.71 12.92 2.91
C GLU A 150 15.12 12.62 4.30
N GLY A 151 15.19 13.55 5.25
CA GLY A 151 14.64 13.34 6.60
C GLY A 151 13.13 13.06 6.62
N LEU A 152 12.37 13.55 5.64
CA LEU A 152 10.94 13.22 5.53
C LEU A 152 10.76 11.80 4.95
N PHE A 153 11.62 11.39 4.01
CA PHE A 153 11.63 10.03 3.50
C PHE A 153 12.04 9.00 4.56
N GLU A 154 12.96 9.34 5.46
CA GLU A 154 13.32 8.48 6.60
C GLU A 154 12.13 8.24 7.55
N ILE A 155 11.29 9.25 7.77
CA ILE A 155 10.04 9.11 8.53
C ILE A 155 9.07 8.17 7.80
N PHE A 156 8.87 8.39 6.51
CA PHE A 156 7.98 7.55 5.71
C PHE A 156 8.52 6.12 5.53
N ASP A 157 9.82 5.87 5.62
CA ASP A 157 10.37 4.51 5.59
C ASP A 157 9.85 3.66 6.75
N VAL A 158 9.59 4.27 7.92
CA VAL A 158 8.95 3.61 9.07
C VAL A 158 7.53 3.15 8.69
N LEU A 159 6.74 4.06 8.12
CA LEU A 159 5.39 3.75 7.61
C LEU A 159 5.44 2.66 6.55
N MET A 160 6.33 2.78 5.56
CA MET A 160 6.49 1.78 4.49
C MET A 160 6.86 0.39 5.00
N PHE A 161 7.57 0.29 6.13
CA PHE A 161 7.87 -0.98 6.75
C PHE A 161 6.63 -1.59 7.43
N GLU A 162 5.83 -0.80 8.14
CA GLU A 162 4.54 -1.23 8.72
C GLU A 162 3.60 -1.73 7.60
N GLU A 163 3.44 -0.95 6.52
CA GLU A 163 2.64 -1.33 5.35
C GLU A 163 3.07 -2.65 4.73
N THR A 164 4.38 -2.86 4.64
CA THR A 164 4.92 -4.12 4.12
C THR A 164 4.57 -5.29 5.04
N ARG A 165 4.62 -5.09 6.37
CA ARG A 165 4.21 -6.10 7.36
C ARG A 165 2.71 -6.39 7.23
N HIS A 166 1.86 -5.38 7.03
CA HIS A 166 0.42 -5.52 6.88
C HIS A 166 0.06 -6.39 5.67
N ILE A 167 0.62 -6.11 4.49
CA ILE A 167 0.29 -6.88 3.27
C ILE A 167 0.81 -8.33 3.34
N VAL A 168 1.94 -8.57 4.02
CA VAL A 168 2.45 -9.93 4.25
C VAL A 168 1.54 -10.64 5.25
N PHE A 169 1.23 -10.04 6.39
CA PHE A 169 0.30 -10.60 7.37
C PHE A 169 -1.06 -10.95 6.72
N PHE A 170 -1.64 -10.02 5.97
CA PHE A 170 -2.95 -10.17 5.34
C PHE A 170 -3.01 -11.35 4.35
N ILE A 171 -2.02 -11.49 3.46
CA ILE A 171 -2.01 -12.60 2.49
C ILE A 171 -1.89 -13.96 3.19
N ASN A 172 -1.13 -14.03 4.29
CA ASN A 172 -0.98 -15.26 5.07
C ASN A 172 -2.25 -15.56 5.89
N TYR A 173 -2.88 -14.54 6.49
CA TYR A 173 -4.20 -14.62 7.12
C TYR A 173 -5.25 -15.15 6.13
N MET A 174 -5.31 -14.61 4.91
CA MET A 174 -6.21 -15.08 3.87
C MET A 174 -5.98 -16.55 3.53
N ALA A 175 -4.72 -17.00 3.41
CA ALA A 175 -4.42 -18.39 3.12
C ALA A 175 -4.90 -19.36 4.21
N TRP A 176 -4.72 -18.98 5.48
CA TRP A 176 -5.19 -19.74 6.65
C TRP A 176 -6.71 -19.73 6.77
N ARG A 177 -7.34 -18.55 6.71
CA ARG A 177 -8.80 -18.40 6.79
C ARG A 177 -9.51 -19.21 5.72
N GLU A 178 -9.08 -19.12 4.46
CA GLU A 178 -9.74 -19.86 3.38
C GLU A 178 -9.53 -21.38 3.51
N ARG A 179 -8.38 -21.82 4.04
CA ARG A 179 -8.16 -23.25 4.34
C ARG A 179 -9.13 -23.73 5.43
N ARG A 180 -9.29 -22.96 6.52
CA ARG A 180 -10.27 -23.26 7.59
C ARG A 180 -11.71 -23.33 7.08
N ARG A 181 -12.03 -22.62 6.01
CA ARG A 181 -13.33 -22.66 5.31
C ARG A 181 -13.45 -23.79 4.28
N GLY A 182 -12.44 -24.66 4.17
CA GLY A 182 -12.45 -25.79 3.24
C GLY A 182 -12.18 -25.41 1.78
N LEU A 183 -11.66 -24.21 1.50
CA LEU A 183 -11.32 -23.81 0.14
C LEU A 183 -9.95 -24.38 -0.26
N GLY A 184 -9.94 -25.20 -1.31
CA GLY A 184 -8.71 -25.66 -1.96
C GLY A 184 -7.96 -24.54 -2.71
N PRO A 185 -6.68 -24.75 -3.06
CA PRO A 185 -5.78 -23.72 -3.60
C PRO A 185 -6.31 -22.93 -4.80
N VAL A 186 -7.00 -23.61 -5.74
CA VAL A 186 -7.56 -22.98 -6.95
C VAL A 186 -8.68 -21.99 -6.60
N ARG A 187 -9.61 -22.37 -5.72
CA ARG A 187 -10.70 -21.49 -5.30
C ARG A 187 -10.18 -20.29 -4.51
N ARG A 188 -9.13 -20.48 -3.70
CA ARG A 188 -8.44 -19.37 -3.02
C ARG A 188 -7.88 -18.37 -4.03
N ALA A 189 -7.14 -18.85 -5.04
CA ALA A 189 -6.55 -17.99 -6.06
C ALA A 189 -7.61 -17.19 -6.83
N LEU A 190 -8.70 -17.83 -7.28
CA LEU A 190 -9.81 -17.14 -7.96
C LEU A 190 -10.45 -16.07 -7.07
N LYS A 191 -10.63 -16.37 -5.78
CA LYS A 191 -11.17 -15.41 -4.81
C LYS A 191 -10.23 -14.22 -4.62
N SER A 192 -8.93 -14.45 -4.45
CA SER A 192 -7.93 -13.37 -4.39
C SER A 192 -7.95 -12.50 -5.65
N THR A 193 -7.99 -13.09 -6.85
CA THR A 193 -8.09 -12.34 -8.11
C THR A 193 -9.35 -11.48 -8.16
N ARG A 194 -10.49 -11.99 -7.69
CA ARG A 194 -11.73 -11.20 -7.61
C ARG A 194 -11.56 -9.98 -6.69
N PHE A 195 -10.95 -10.14 -5.52
CA PHE A 195 -10.75 -9.03 -4.59
C PHE A 195 -9.73 -8.00 -5.10
N TYR A 196 -8.64 -8.43 -5.74
CA TYR A 196 -7.76 -7.50 -6.45
C TYR A 196 -8.49 -6.75 -7.58
N GLY A 197 -9.39 -7.41 -8.31
CA GLY A 197 -10.25 -6.76 -9.30
C GLY A 197 -11.17 -5.70 -8.68
N ARG A 198 -11.69 -5.95 -7.47
CA ARG A 198 -12.47 -4.95 -6.71
C ARG A 198 -11.60 -3.78 -6.25
N ALA A 199 -10.39 -4.04 -5.74
CA ALA A 199 -9.43 -3.02 -5.35
C ALA A 199 -9.07 -2.11 -6.54
N LEU A 200 -8.74 -2.69 -7.69
CA LEU A 200 -8.49 -1.93 -8.91
C LEU A 200 -9.71 -1.12 -9.36
N GLY A 201 -10.91 -1.69 -9.25
CA GLY A 201 -12.16 -0.98 -9.55
C GLY A 201 -12.37 0.25 -8.67
N ARG A 202 -12.07 0.16 -7.36
CA ARG A 202 -12.15 1.29 -6.42
C ARG A 202 -11.10 2.36 -6.74
N LEU A 203 -9.86 1.95 -7.00
CA LEU A 203 -8.80 2.88 -7.43
C LEU A 203 -9.21 3.65 -8.70
N LEU A 204 -9.70 2.95 -9.73
CA LEU A 204 -10.17 3.59 -10.96
C LEU A 204 -11.38 4.51 -10.74
N ALA A 205 -12.29 4.16 -9.82
CA ALA A 205 -13.42 5.01 -9.48
C ALA A 205 -12.98 6.28 -8.74
N MET A 206 -12.00 6.18 -7.84
CA MET A 206 -11.38 7.33 -7.18
C MET A 206 -10.73 8.25 -8.21
N VAL A 207 -9.91 7.70 -9.12
CA VAL A 207 -9.27 8.44 -10.22
C VAL A 207 -10.30 9.19 -11.08
N ARG A 208 -11.42 8.54 -11.42
CA ARG A 208 -12.50 9.17 -12.20
C ARG A 208 -13.26 10.25 -11.45
N ARG A 209 -13.49 10.09 -10.13
CA ARG A 209 -14.19 11.10 -9.32
C ARG A 209 -13.39 12.38 -9.21
N GLY A 210 -12.08 12.28 -9.01
CA GLY A 210 -11.22 13.46 -9.00
C GLY A 210 -10.95 14.07 -10.39
N GLN A 211 -11.46 13.49 -11.49
CA GLN A 211 -11.52 14.13 -12.81
C GLN A 211 -12.78 14.99 -13.00
N GLN A 212 -13.78 14.89 -12.11
CA GLN A 212 -15.00 15.66 -12.28
C GLN A 212 -14.81 17.10 -11.77
N PRO A 213 -15.34 18.13 -12.47
CA PRO A 213 -14.95 19.52 -12.26
C PRO A 213 -15.52 20.20 -11.00
N ASN A 214 -16.02 19.43 -10.03
CA ASN A 214 -16.94 19.95 -9.02
C ASN A 214 -16.44 19.94 -7.58
N ASP A 215 -15.12 19.88 -7.37
CA ASP A 215 -14.44 20.48 -6.23
C ASP A 215 -12.96 20.55 -6.58
N GLY A 216 -12.44 21.76 -6.77
CA GLY A 216 -11.19 22.03 -7.46
C GLY A 216 -9.99 21.28 -6.87
N ARG A 217 -9.46 20.31 -7.65
CA ARG A 217 -8.04 19.98 -7.88
C ARG A 217 -8.01 18.76 -8.82
N ASP A 218 -7.49 18.95 -10.03
CA ASP A 218 -7.41 17.96 -11.12
C ASP A 218 -6.67 16.67 -10.68
N PHE A 219 -7.37 15.68 -10.15
CA PHE A 219 -6.79 14.49 -9.49
C PHE A 219 -6.10 13.51 -10.44
N ALA A 220 -6.52 13.43 -11.70
CA ALA A 220 -5.97 12.39 -12.59
C ALA A 220 -4.93 12.87 -13.59
N VAL A 221 -4.76 14.20 -13.73
CA VAL A 221 -3.70 14.78 -14.56
C VAL A 221 -2.48 15.13 -13.71
N THR A 222 -2.64 15.36 -12.40
CA THR A 222 -1.54 15.71 -11.48
C THR A 222 -0.72 14.54 -10.95
N GLN A 223 -1.28 13.33 -10.81
CA GLN A 223 -0.46 12.15 -10.42
C GLN A 223 0.64 11.85 -11.44
N ALA A 224 0.39 12.17 -12.71
CA ALA A 224 1.42 12.22 -13.72
C ALA A 224 2.10 13.60 -13.69
N ASN A 225 1.43 14.69 -14.05
CA ASN A 225 2.13 15.92 -14.45
C ASN A 225 2.89 16.67 -13.33
N VAL A 226 2.63 16.42 -12.03
CA VAL A 226 3.42 17.06 -10.95
C VAL A 226 4.84 16.49 -10.87
N PHE A 227 5.06 15.28 -11.38
CA PHE A 227 6.36 14.61 -11.30
C PHE A 227 7.22 14.76 -12.56
N LEU A 228 6.72 15.36 -13.66
CA LEU A 228 7.21 15.00 -15.00
C LEU A 228 7.47 16.17 -15.93
N ASP A 229 8.69 16.67 -15.88
CA ASP A 229 9.50 16.61 -17.09
C ASP A 229 10.17 15.21 -17.08
N HIS A 230 9.71 14.27 -17.94
CA HIS A 230 10.27 12.92 -18.21
C HIS A 230 9.73 11.65 -17.47
N PHE A 231 8.42 11.40 -17.42
CA PHE A 231 7.93 10.08 -16.95
C PHE A 231 8.17 8.98 -17.95
N SER A 232 8.62 7.86 -17.44
CA SER A 232 8.45 6.60 -18.11
C SER A 232 7.54 5.72 -17.27
N PHE A 233 6.32 5.47 -17.77
CA PHE A 233 5.42 4.50 -17.16
C PHE A 233 6.10 3.12 -17.01
N GLY A 234 6.93 2.74 -17.98
CA GLY A 234 7.71 1.50 -17.89
C GLY A 234 8.71 1.51 -16.74
N GLN A 235 9.40 2.64 -16.52
CA GLN A 235 10.31 2.81 -15.40
C GLN A 235 9.57 2.76 -14.06
N PHE A 236 8.41 3.42 -13.95
CA PHE A 236 7.57 3.37 -12.76
C PHE A 236 7.13 1.95 -12.40
N VAL A 237 6.65 1.17 -13.38
CA VAL A 237 6.27 -0.23 -13.17
C VAL A 237 7.47 -1.09 -12.75
N GLU A 238 8.64 -0.84 -13.34
CA GLU A 238 9.88 -1.51 -12.96
C GLU A 238 10.32 -1.17 -11.52
N ASP A 239 10.15 0.09 -11.12
CA ASP A 239 10.44 0.54 -9.76
C ASP A 239 9.49 -0.09 -8.74
N CYS A 240 8.18 -0.13 -9.02
CA CYS A 240 7.21 -0.88 -8.20
C CYS A 240 7.63 -2.35 -8.02
N TYR A 241 7.97 -3.01 -9.13
CA TYR A 241 8.38 -4.42 -9.12
C TYR A 241 9.64 -4.66 -8.29
N ARG A 242 10.69 -3.84 -8.49
CA ARG A 242 11.98 -3.99 -7.80
C ARG A 242 11.86 -3.66 -6.32
N GLU A 243 11.14 -2.60 -5.96
CA GLU A 243 10.98 -2.19 -4.56
C GLU A 243 10.12 -3.18 -3.78
N ASN A 244 9.06 -3.72 -4.39
CA ASN A 244 8.30 -4.81 -3.80
C ASN A 244 9.22 -6.01 -3.53
N ALA A 245 10.01 -6.45 -4.52
CA ALA A 245 10.93 -7.57 -4.36
C ALA A 245 12.02 -7.32 -3.31
N ARG A 246 12.49 -6.07 -3.15
CA ARG A 246 13.46 -5.69 -2.13
C ARG A 246 12.87 -5.84 -0.73
N ARG A 247 11.71 -5.24 -0.49
CA ARG A 247 11.01 -5.24 0.81
C ARG A 247 10.61 -6.65 1.24
N MET A 248 10.17 -7.47 0.30
CA MET A 248 9.78 -8.86 0.58
C MET A 248 10.94 -9.76 1.06
N LYS A 249 12.20 -9.36 0.90
CA LYS A 249 13.36 -10.13 1.40
C LYS A 249 13.56 -10.04 2.90
N GLU A 250 12.89 -9.11 3.56
CA GLU A 250 13.02 -8.88 5.01
C GLU A 250 12.20 -9.89 5.83
N PHE A 251 11.34 -10.68 5.17
CA PHE A 251 10.44 -11.64 5.81
C PHE A 251 10.89 -13.08 5.65
N ASP A 252 10.44 -13.93 6.57
CA ASP A 252 10.72 -15.37 6.55
C ASP A 252 10.29 -16.00 5.20
N PRO A 253 11.18 -16.75 4.53
CA PRO A 253 10.91 -17.34 3.22
C PRO A 253 9.81 -18.40 3.21
N ASP A 254 9.41 -18.94 4.36
CA ASP A 254 8.28 -19.86 4.49
C ASP A 254 6.92 -19.14 4.48
N LEU A 255 6.89 -17.82 4.58
CA LEU A 255 5.68 -17.02 4.44
C LEU A 255 5.28 -16.77 2.99
N MET A 256 3.98 -16.66 2.77
CA MET A 256 3.45 -16.17 1.51
C MET A 256 3.70 -14.68 1.35
N GLN A 257 3.84 -14.26 0.09
CA GLN A 257 4.01 -12.86 -0.30
C GLN A 257 2.93 -12.49 -1.32
N PRO A 258 2.51 -11.21 -1.40
CA PRO A 258 1.64 -10.72 -2.47
C PRO A 258 2.32 -10.91 -3.84
N ARG A 259 1.79 -11.80 -4.69
CA ARG A 259 2.42 -12.18 -5.96
C ARG A 259 1.65 -11.76 -7.21
N LEU A 260 0.38 -11.37 -7.10
CA LEU A 260 -0.44 -11.06 -8.28
C LEU A 260 0.10 -9.83 -9.02
N LEU A 261 0.26 -8.70 -8.32
CA LEU A 261 0.73 -7.45 -8.91
C LEU A 261 2.18 -7.55 -9.43
N PRO A 262 3.15 -8.15 -8.70
CA PRO A 262 4.47 -8.41 -9.25
C PRO A 262 4.46 -9.28 -10.52
N ALA A 263 3.59 -10.30 -10.58
CA ALA A 263 3.48 -11.14 -11.77
C ALA A 263 2.88 -10.39 -12.97
N MET A 264 1.87 -9.53 -12.73
CA MET A 264 1.32 -8.65 -13.77
C MET A 264 2.35 -7.63 -14.27
N ALA A 265 3.12 -7.03 -13.36
CA ALA A 265 4.19 -6.10 -13.69
C ALA A 265 5.30 -6.78 -14.52
N ASP A 266 5.76 -7.97 -14.12
CA ASP A 266 6.74 -8.74 -14.89
C ASP A 266 6.22 -9.07 -16.31
N LEU A 267 4.95 -9.48 -16.42
CA LEU A 267 4.32 -9.72 -17.73
C LEU A 267 4.26 -8.44 -18.59
N ALA A 268 3.88 -7.31 -18.01
CA ALA A 268 3.85 -6.02 -18.69
C ALA A 268 5.24 -5.60 -19.17
N LEU A 269 6.26 -5.70 -18.31
CA LEU A 269 7.65 -5.37 -18.63
C LEU A 269 8.23 -6.30 -19.70
N ARG A 270 7.88 -7.60 -19.70
CA ARG A 270 8.24 -8.53 -20.78
C ARG A 270 7.55 -8.12 -22.10
N GLY A 271 6.27 -7.76 -22.04
CA GLY A 271 5.50 -7.28 -23.18
C GLY A 271 6.12 -6.02 -23.81
N MET A 272 6.47 -5.02 -22.99
CA MET A 272 7.14 -3.80 -23.43
C MET A 272 8.49 -4.08 -24.08
N ARG A 273 9.34 -4.91 -23.45
CA ARG A 273 10.65 -5.31 -24.01
C ARG A 273 10.52 -6.05 -25.35
N LEU A 274 9.49 -6.89 -25.51
CA LEU A 274 9.22 -7.58 -26.77
C LEU A 274 8.67 -6.63 -27.85
N TRP A 275 7.84 -5.66 -27.46
CA TRP A 275 7.33 -4.63 -28.35
C TRP A 275 8.48 -3.74 -28.89
N ASP A 276 9.37 -3.29 -28.02
CA ASP A 276 10.51 -2.43 -28.37
C ASP A 276 11.50 -3.17 -29.30
N ARG A 277 11.75 -4.45 -29.05
CA ARG A 277 12.61 -5.29 -29.91
C ARG A 277 12.05 -5.49 -31.32
N ARG A 278 10.72 -5.42 -31.49
CA ARG A 278 10.05 -5.60 -32.79
C ARG A 278 9.96 -4.33 -33.63
N ARG A 279 10.37 -3.16 -33.12
CA ARG A 279 10.30 -1.87 -33.84
C ARG A 279 11.60 -1.06 -33.75
N PRO A 280 12.71 -1.50 -34.38
CA PRO A 280 13.96 -0.74 -34.40
C PRO A 280 13.83 0.64 -35.07
N HIS A 281 12.86 0.83 -35.98
CA HIS A 281 12.70 2.05 -36.79
C HIS A 281 12.14 3.27 -36.03
N LEU A 282 11.50 3.08 -34.87
CA LEU A 282 11.00 4.20 -34.05
C LEU A 282 12.09 4.85 -33.19
N ARG A 283 13.27 4.22 -33.07
CA ARG A 283 14.44 4.81 -32.38
C ARG A 283 15.17 5.87 -33.21
N ALA A 284 15.00 5.88 -34.52
CA ALA A 284 15.70 6.80 -35.42
C ALA A 284 15.04 8.18 -35.52
N ALA A 285 13.79 8.33 -35.08
CA ALA A 285 13.03 9.58 -35.17
C ALA A 285 12.98 10.38 -33.84
N ALA A 286 13.66 9.90 -32.79
CA ALA A 286 13.67 10.51 -31.45
C ALA A 286 15.09 10.82 -30.94
N ARG A 287 16.04 11.08 -31.85
CA ARG A 287 17.33 11.69 -31.54
C ARG A 287 17.42 13.06 -32.20
#